data_AF-A0A958LW69-F1
#
_entry.id   AF-A0A958LW69-F1
#
_cell.length_a   1.000
_cell.length_b   1.000
_cell.length_c   1.000
_cell.angle_alpha   90.00
_cell.angle_beta   90.00
_cell.angle_gamma   90.00
#
_symmetry.space_group_name_H-M   'P 1'
#
loop_
_entity.id
_entity.type
_entity.pdbx_description
1 polymer ?
#
loop_
_entity_poly.entity_id
_entity_poly.type
_entity_poly.pdbx_seq_one_letter_code
_entity_poly.pdbx_strand_id
1 'polypeptide(L)'
;NFVANHLLKYCHFIEDTQGDVMELRFIRDITGREIDFVVLKNKKPLYAVECKKGEKQVSKNILYFSERLDIPKFYQVHQGNKAYSYSDKISVLPFAEFCKEVHLI
;
A
#
# COMPACT_ATOMS: atom_id res chain seq x y z
N ASN A 1 -2.73 10.75 -9.42
CA ASN A 1 -1.80 9.65 -9.09
C ASN A 1 -2.44 8.35 -9.59
N PHE A 2 -1.78 7.60 -10.48
CA PHE A 2 -2.35 6.40 -11.12
C PHE A 2 -2.59 5.24 -10.14
N VAL A 3 -1.72 5.10 -9.13
CA VAL A 3 -1.86 4.09 -8.07
C VAL A 3 -3.12 4.34 -7.25
N ALA A 4 -3.36 5.61 -6.88
CA ALA A 4 -4.56 6.01 -6.14
C ALA A 4 -5.86 5.61 -6.87
N ASN A 5 -5.93 5.83 -8.19
CA ASN A 5 -7.10 5.49 -8.98
C ASN A 5 -7.37 3.97 -9.01
N HIS A 6 -6.31 3.14 -9.08
CA HIS A 6 -6.46 1.69 -9.05
C HIS A 6 -6.94 1.20 -7.68
N LEU A 7 -6.35 1.74 -6.61
CA LEU A 7 -6.77 1.41 -5.24
C LEU A 7 -8.21 1.84 -4.96
N LEU A 8 -8.60 3.03 -5.42
CA LEU A 8 -9.96 3.54 -5.23
C LEU A 8 -10.98 2.72 -6.03
N LYS A 9 -10.67 2.39 -7.30
CA LYS A 9 -11.49 1.50 -8.12
C LYS A 9 -11.69 0.14 -7.43
N TYR A 10 -10.63 -0.40 -6.83
CA TYR A 10 -10.72 -1.65 -6.07
C TYR A 10 -11.58 -1.54 -4.83
N CYS A 11 -11.46 -0.45 -4.06
CA CYS A 11 -12.32 -0.21 -2.90
C CYS A 11 -13.80 -0.23 -3.32
N HIS A 12 -14.16 0.53 -4.35
CA HIS A 12 -15.54 0.55 -4.87
C HIS A 12 -15.99 -0.83 -5.38
N PHE A 13 -15.11 -1.54 -6.11
CA PHE A 13 -15.45 -2.88 -6.60
C PHE A 13 -15.78 -3.85 -5.47
N ILE A 14 -14.99 -3.85 -4.39
CA ILE A 14 -15.22 -4.72 -3.23
C ILE A 14 -16.48 -4.28 -2.48
N GLU A 15 -16.72 -2.98 -2.32
CA GLU A 15 -17.96 -2.44 -1.75
C GLU A 15 -19.19 -2.91 -2.53
N ASP A 16 -19.19 -2.72 -3.86
CA ASP A 16 -20.33 -3.02 -4.71
C ASP A 16 -20.60 -4.53 -4.85
N THR A 17 -19.55 -5.37 -4.80
CA THR A 17 -19.68 -6.81 -5.05
C THR A 17 -19.76 -7.66 -3.79
N GLN A 18 -19.14 -7.22 -2.69
CA GLN A 18 -19.06 -7.98 -1.43
C GLN A 18 -19.84 -7.32 -0.30
N GLY A 19 -20.22 -6.04 -0.43
CA GLY A 19 -20.92 -5.28 0.62
C GLY A 19 -20.02 -4.88 1.79
N ASP A 20 -18.72 -5.09 1.68
CA ASP A 20 -17.74 -4.70 2.70
C ASP A 20 -17.43 -3.21 2.62
N VAL A 21 -17.32 -2.52 3.76
CA VAL A 21 -16.94 -1.10 3.78
C VAL A 21 -15.46 -0.98 3.49
N MET A 22 -15.10 -0.24 2.44
CA MET A 22 -13.72 -0.05 2.02
C MET A 22 -13.31 1.41 2.16
N GLU A 23 -12.09 1.65 2.61
CA GLU A 23 -11.60 3.01 2.79
C GLU A 23 -10.18 3.14 2.28
N LEU A 24 -9.93 4.21 1.51
CA LEU A 24 -8.59 4.61 1.11
C LEU A 24 -8.17 5.82 1.94
N ARG A 25 -7.28 5.60 2.90
CA ARG A 25 -6.75 6.64 3.81
C ARG A 25 -5.26 6.87 3.55
N PHE A 26 -4.65 7.80 4.28
CA PHE A 26 -3.20 8.00 4.33
C PHE A 26 -2.77 8.13 5.80
N ILE A 27 -1.47 7.93 6.07
CA ILE A 27 -0.90 8.14 7.41
C ILE A 27 0.02 9.34 7.35
N ARG A 28 -0.11 10.28 8.28
CA ARG A 28 0.83 11.37 8.46
C ARG A 28 1.06 11.66 9.93
N ASP A 29 2.31 11.74 10.36
CA ASP A 29 2.67 12.12 11.72
C ASP A 29 2.98 13.63 11.85
N ILE A 30 3.08 14.12 13.09
CA ILE A 30 3.37 15.53 13.39
C ILE A 30 4.77 15.98 12.94
N THR A 31 5.68 15.04 12.68
CA THR A 31 7.04 15.31 12.19
C THR A 31 7.11 15.32 10.66
N GLY A 32 5.99 15.07 9.99
CA GLY A 32 5.86 15.08 8.53
C GLY A 32 6.20 13.75 7.86
N ARG A 33 6.32 12.64 8.60
CA ARG A 33 6.44 11.30 7.97
C ARG A 33 5.09 10.89 7.41
N GLU A 34 5.10 10.30 6.22
CA GLU A 34 3.88 9.98 5.49
C GLU A 34 3.97 8.62 4.79
N ILE A 35 2.83 7.92 4.75
CA ILE A 35 2.56 6.81 3.85
C ILE A 35 1.38 7.22 2.98
N ASP A 36 1.58 7.20 1.66
CA ASP A 36 0.64 7.77 0.68
C ASP A 36 -0.77 7.14 0.80
N PHE A 37 -0.85 5.81 0.96
CA PHE A 37 -2.14 5.12 1.00
C PHE A 37 -2.18 3.99 2.04
N VAL A 38 -3.34 3.80 2.64
CA VAL A 38 -3.71 2.64 3.45
C VAL A 38 -5.08 2.19 2.99
N VAL A 39 -5.19 0.91 2.62
CA VAL A 39 -6.47 0.29 2.28
C VAL A 39 -7.03 -0.35 3.54
N LEU A 40 -8.26 0.02 3.90
CA LEU A 40 -8.99 -0.58 5.01
C LEU A 40 -10.20 -1.35 4.47
N LYS A 41 -10.51 -2.45 5.15
CA LYS A 41 -11.73 -3.25 4.97
C LYS A 41 -12.40 -3.40 6.31
N ASN A 42 -13.65 -2.95 6.43
CA ASN A 42 -14.43 -2.98 7.68
C ASN A 42 -13.66 -2.39 8.87
N LYS A 43 -13.08 -1.18 8.67
CA LYS A 43 -12.26 -0.45 9.64
C LYS A 43 -10.95 -1.13 10.06
N LYS A 44 -10.55 -2.23 9.39
CA LYS A 44 -9.28 -2.92 9.64
C LYS A 44 -8.31 -2.66 8.48
N PRO A 45 -7.05 -2.29 8.73
CA PRO A 45 -6.08 -2.09 7.66
C PRO A 45 -5.73 -3.43 7.01
N LEU A 46 -5.80 -3.48 5.69
CA LEU A 46 -5.30 -4.61 4.88
C LEU A 46 -3.82 -4.43 4.60
N TYR A 47 -3.46 -3.29 4.03
CA TYR A 47 -2.09 -2.96 3.66
C TYR A 47 -1.89 -1.46 3.46
N ALA A 48 -0.63 -1.06 3.54
CA ALA A 48 -0.12 0.29 3.29
C ALA A 48 0.69 0.31 1.99
N VAL A 49 0.63 1.42 1.25
CA VAL A 49 1.32 1.60 -0.03
C VAL A 49 2.04 2.95 -0.05
N GLU A 50 3.34 2.93 -0.35
CA GLU A 50 4.14 4.12 -0.60
C GLU A 50 4.68 4.08 -2.04
N CYS A 51 4.40 5.14 -2.81
CA CYS A 51 4.81 5.25 -4.20
C CYS A 51 6.20 5.89 -4.30
N LYS A 52 7.12 5.23 -5.02
CA LYS A 52 8.46 5.78 -5.31
C LYS A 52 8.72 5.77 -6.81
N LYS A 53 9.50 6.76 -7.27
CA LYS A 53 9.95 6.82 -8.67
C LYS A 53 10.99 5.74 -8.99
N GLY A 54 11.70 5.20 -8.00
CA GLY A 54 12.79 4.27 -8.21
C GLY A 54 12.73 3.05 -7.29
N GLU A 55 13.49 2.02 -7.67
CA GLU A 55 13.59 0.71 -7.02
C GLU A 55 14.68 0.63 -5.94
N LYS A 56 15.00 1.78 -5.31
CA LYS A 56 16.03 1.89 -4.28
C LYS A 56 15.62 1.19 -2.97
N GLN A 57 16.42 1.38 -1.93
CA GLN A 57 16.13 0.90 -0.57
C GLN A 57 14.70 1.23 -0.13
N VAL A 58 14.17 0.38 0.75
CA VAL A 58 12.90 0.58 1.44
C VAL A 58 12.87 1.97 2.09
N SER A 59 11.74 2.65 1.95
CA SER A 59 11.50 3.94 2.57
C SER A 59 11.63 3.86 4.09
N LYS A 60 12.31 4.87 4.67
CA LYS A 60 12.41 5.04 6.12
C LYS A 60 11.03 5.20 6.76
N ASN A 61 10.05 5.72 6.02
CA ASN A 61 8.68 5.87 6.52
C ASN A 61 8.02 4.51 6.68
N ILE A 62 8.12 3.62 5.67
CA ILE A 62 7.65 2.23 5.78
C ILE A 62 8.29 1.54 6.99
N LEU A 63 9.61 1.63 7.14
CA LEU A 63 10.31 1.01 8.29
C LEU A 63 9.74 1.54 9.61
N TYR A 64 9.67 2.87 9.75
CA TYR A 64 9.16 3.53 10.95
C TYR A 64 7.72 3.11 11.31
N PHE A 65 6.80 3.12 10.34
CA PHE A 65 5.39 2.79 10.59
C PHE A 65 5.16 1.29 10.74
N SER A 66 5.91 0.44 10.06
CA SER A 66 5.77 -1.02 10.16
C SER A 66 6.06 -1.58 11.56
N GLU A 67 6.93 -0.89 12.32
CA GLU A 67 7.25 -1.22 13.71
C GLU A 67 6.19 -0.71 14.70
N ARG A 68 5.34 0.25 14.30
CA ARG A 68 4.49 1.03 15.21
C ARG A 68 3.00 0.81 14.98
N LEU A 69 2.62 0.39 13.77
CA LEU A 69 1.24 0.19 13.38
C LEU A 69 0.98 -1.28 13.12
N ASP A 70 -0.18 -1.74 13.56
CA ASP A 70 -0.66 -3.08 13.28
C ASP A 70 -1.31 -3.13 11.88
N ILE A 71 -0.48 -2.94 10.85
CA ILE A 71 -0.85 -3.10 9.45
C ILE A 71 -0.19 -4.39 8.94
N PRO A 72 -0.95 -5.32 8.36
CA PRO A 72 -0.43 -6.63 7.96
C PRO A 72 0.70 -6.57 6.94
N LYS A 73 0.59 -5.66 5.95
CA LYS A 73 1.54 -5.55 4.83
C LYS A 73 1.84 -4.10 4.47
N PHE A 74 3.08 -3.85 4.08
CA PHE A 74 3.57 -2.58 3.55
C PHE A 74 4.20 -2.81 2.18
N TYR A 75 3.81 -1.98 1.22
CA TYR A 75 4.25 -2.06 -0.16
C TYR A 75 4.96 -0.77 -0.56
N GLN A 76 6.21 -0.90 -1.01
CA GLN A 76 6.86 0.17 -1.77
C GLN A 76 6.66 -0.12 -3.25
N VAL A 77 5.85 0.71 -3.91
CA VAL A 77 5.47 0.51 -5.31
C VAL A 77 6.23 1.47 -6.21
N HIS A 78 6.81 0.96 -7.29
CA HIS A 78 7.58 1.79 -8.25
C HIS A 78 7.33 1.42 -9.72
N GLN A 79 7.96 2.18 -10.61
CA GLN A 79 7.90 1.99 -12.08
C GLN A 79 9.11 1.23 -12.67
N GLY A 80 10.10 0.88 -11.85
CA GLY A 80 11.21 -0.01 -12.25
C GLY A 80 10.78 -1.47 -12.38
N ASN A 81 11.76 -2.39 -12.45
CA ASN A 81 11.52 -3.81 -12.74
C ASN A 81 11.88 -4.74 -11.58
N LYS A 82 12.53 -4.22 -10.54
CA LYS A 82 12.99 -5.05 -9.42
C LYS A 82 11.85 -5.34 -8.44
N ALA A 83 11.64 -6.61 -8.10
CA ALA A 83 10.79 -7.03 -6.99
C ALA A 83 11.60 -7.80 -5.95
N TYR A 84 11.38 -7.51 -4.67
CA TYR A 84 11.97 -8.25 -3.56
C TYR A 84 11.19 -8.06 -2.25
N SER A 85 11.20 -9.10 -1.41
CA SER A 85 10.72 -9.01 -0.03
C SER A 85 11.85 -8.51 0.87
N TYR A 86 11.57 -7.47 1.65
CA TYR A 86 12.49 -6.98 2.69
C TYR A 86 12.26 -7.70 4.03
N SER A 87 11.01 -8.03 4.33
CA SER A 87 10.60 -8.86 5.47
C SER A 87 9.25 -9.50 5.18
N ASP A 88 8.73 -10.32 6.10
CA ASP A 88 7.39 -10.89 5.98
C ASP A 88 6.29 -9.82 5.86
N LYS A 89 6.52 -8.61 6.40
CA LYS A 89 5.57 -7.49 6.33
C LYS A 89 5.83 -6.51 5.19
N ILE A 90 7.02 -6.49 4.60
CA ILE A 90 7.44 -5.42 3.69
C ILE A 90 7.91 -5.99 2.35
N SER A 91 7.26 -5.56 1.28
CA SER A 91 7.63 -5.90 -0.09
C SER A 91 7.90 -4.63 -0.92
N VAL A 92 8.90 -4.72 -1.80
CA VAL A 92 9.22 -3.68 -2.78
C VAL A 92 9.01 -4.27 -4.16
N LEU A 93 8.15 -3.68 -4.98
CA LEU A 93 7.83 -4.26 -6.28
C LEU A 93 7.31 -3.24 -7.31
N PRO A 94 7.37 -3.59 -8.61
CA PRO A 94 6.75 -2.82 -9.66
C PRO A 94 5.22 -2.75 -9.50
N PHE A 95 4.61 -1.67 -9.98
CA PHE A 95 3.15 -1.50 -9.95
C PHE A 95 2.39 -2.68 -10.57
N ALA A 96 2.88 -3.24 -11.68
CA ALA A 96 2.22 -4.36 -12.34
C ALA A 96 2.20 -5.63 -11.48
N GLU A 97 3.27 -5.90 -10.74
CA GLU A 97 3.32 -7.03 -9.81
C GLU A 97 2.46 -6.77 -8.57
N PHE A 98 2.44 -5.52 -8.09
CA PHE A 98 1.59 -5.12 -6.97
C PHE A 98 0.12 -5.37 -7.28
N CYS A 99 -0.32 -5.00 -8.48
CA CYS A 99 -1.69 -5.27 -8.91
C CYS A 99 -2.05 -6.76 -8.89
N LYS A 100 -1.11 -7.65 -9.23
CA LYS A 100 -1.34 -9.10 -9.16
C LYS A 100 -1.38 -9.58 -7.71
N GLU A 101 -0.47 -9.10 -6.87
CA GLU A 101 -0.35 -9.53 -5.47
C GLU A 101 -1.61 -9.18 -4.65
N VAL A 102 -2.16 -7.99 -4.86
CA VAL A 102 -3.36 -7.52 -4.14
C VAL A 102 -4.65 -7.73 -4.93
N HIS A 103 -4.61 -8.50 -6.03
CA HIS A 103 -5.78 -8.85 -6.85
C HIS A 103 -6.56 -7.62 -7.37
N LEU A 104 -5.83 -6.58 -7.81
CA LEU A 104 -6.38 -5.41 -8.50
C LEU A 104 -6.75 -5.70 -9.97
N ILE A 105 -6.17 -6.76 -10.56
CA ILE A 105 -6.37 -7.21 -11.95
C ILE A 105 -6.36 -8.74 -12.01
#